data_AF-A0A1V4SDW0-F1
#
_entry.id   AF-A0A1V4SDW0-F1
#
_cell.length_a   1.000
_cell.length_b   1.000
_cell.length_c   1.000
_cell.angle_alpha   90.00
_cell.angle_beta   90.00
_cell.angle_gamma   90.00
#
_symmetry.space_group_name_H-M   'P 1'
#
loop_
_entity.id
_entity.type
_entity.pdbx_description
1 polymer ?
#
loop_
_entity_poly.entity_id
_entity_poly.type
_entity_poly.pdbx_seq_one_letter_code
_entity_poly.pdbx_strand_id
1 'polypeptide(L)'
;MKLKILNILSGISFFISSACLLSIPFLDLKEGFTIVTYILAGLFWCGLISGFVLQIILAKLCRRLPVIKNNKRILRIIGIAFLILLVVMIPVIIFFNDNRFVLPINLFLVLLSVEAYFVIRRMGRLNEYERIHKNG
;
A
#
# COMPACT_ATOMS: atom_id res chain seq x y z
N MET A 1 -6.37 7.48 19.97
CA MET A 1 -7.46 7.40 18.95
C MET A 1 -7.16 8.09 17.60
N LYS A 2 -6.92 9.42 17.52
CA LYS A 2 -6.79 10.16 16.23
C LYS A 2 -5.74 9.61 15.25
N LEU A 3 -4.57 9.19 15.73
CA LEU A 3 -3.49 8.65 14.88
C LEU A 3 -3.81 7.28 14.26
N LYS A 4 -4.60 6.43 14.94
CA LYS A 4 -5.03 5.12 14.41
C LYS A 4 -5.99 5.31 13.25
N ILE A 5 -6.93 6.22 13.39
CA ILE A 5 -7.89 6.58 12.33
C ILE A 5 -7.13 7.07 11.09
N LEU A 6 -6.11 7.92 11.27
CA LEU A 6 -5.31 8.42 10.15
C LEU A 6 -4.48 7.31 9.48
N ASN A 7 -4.03 6.29 10.23
CA ASN A 7 -3.37 5.12 9.66
C ASN A 7 -4.33 4.25 8.83
N ILE A 8 -5.57 4.07 9.32
CA ILE A 8 -6.62 3.32 8.61
C ILE A 8 -7.02 4.07 7.34
N LEU A 9 -7.24 5.39 7.44
CA LEU A 9 -7.60 6.22 6.28
C LEU A 9 -6.51 6.20 5.21
N SER A 10 -5.25 6.24 5.62
CA SER A 10 -4.12 6.03 4.70
C SER A 10 -4.17 4.67 4.02
N GLY A 11 -4.47 3.59 4.76
CA GLY A 11 -4.62 2.25 4.21
C GLY A 11 -5.79 2.14 3.22
N ILE A 12 -6.92 2.76 3.51
CA ILE A 12 -8.08 2.81 2.59
C ILE A 12 -7.73 3.54 1.31
N SER A 13 -7.06 4.69 1.42
CA SER A 13 -6.66 5.50 0.27
C SER A 13 -5.72 4.75 -0.67
N PHE A 14 -4.76 4.04 -0.09
CA PHE A 14 -3.85 3.16 -0.78
C PHE A 14 -4.55 1.96 -1.44
N PHE A 15 -5.47 1.32 -0.72
CA PHE A 15 -6.27 0.22 -1.27
C PHE A 15 -7.09 0.66 -2.48
N ILE A 16 -7.75 1.83 -2.41
CA ILE A 16 -8.50 2.40 -3.54
C ILE A 16 -7.57 2.63 -4.73
N SER A 17 -6.39 3.21 -4.48
CA SER A 17 -5.39 3.43 -5.53
C SER A 17 -4.95 2.13 -6.19
N SER A 18 -4.50 1.15 -5.41
CA SER A 18 -4.03 -0.12 -5.94
C SER A 18 -5.16 -0.87 -6.67
N ALA A 19 -6.39 -0.85 -6.16
CA ALA A 19 -7.54 -1.47 -6.81
C ALA A 19 -7.83 -0.92 -8.22
N CYS A 20 -7.53 0.36 -8.50
CA CYS A 20 -7.68 0.93 -9.86
C CYS A 20 -6.81 0.21 -10.90
N LEU A 21 -5.70 -0.41 -10.49
CA LEU A 21 -4.86 -1.18 -11.41
C LEU A 21 -5.57 -2.42 -11.95
N LEU A 22 -6.45 -3.03 -11.15
CA LEU A 22 -7.22 -4.20 -11.59
C LEU A 22 -8.25 -3.85 -12.67
N SER A 23 -8.59 -2.57 -12.84
CA SER A 23 -9.48 -2.10 -13.90
C SER A 23 -8.77 -1.91 -15.24
N ILE A 24 -7.43 -1.81 -15.27
CA ILE A 24 -6.63 -1.58 -16.50
C ILE A 24 -6.93 -2.61 -17.61
N PRO A 25 -7.01 -3.94 -17.35
CA PRO A 25 -7.28 -4.93 -18.39
C PRO A 25 -8.65 -4.82 -19.06
N PHE A 26 -9.57 -4.09 -18.42
CA PHE A 26 -10.94 -3.88 -18.90
C PHE A 26 -11.12 -2.55 -19.63
N LEU A 27 -10.09 -1.70 -19.63
CA LEU A 27 -10.10 -0.46 -20.39
C LEU A 27 -9.73 -0.75 -21.84
N ASP A 28 -10.59 -0.31 -22.75
CA ASP A 28 -10.28 -0.39 -24.17
C ASP A 28 -9.34 0.76 -24.56
N LEU A 29 -8.04 0.52 -24.39
CA LEU A 29 -6.99 1.46 -24.71
C LEU A 29 -6.71 1.53 -26.23
N LYS A 30 -7.36 0.71 -27.05
CA LYS A 30 -7.14 0.67 -28.51
C LYS A 30 -7.79 1.84 -29.23
N GLU A 31 -8.89 2.37 -28.70
CA GLU A 31 -9.61 3.52 -29.26
C GLU A 31 -9.10 4.87 -28.71
N GLY A 32 -8.03 4.85 -27.91
CA GLY A 32 -7.45 6.01 -27.24
C GLY A 32 -7.87 6.16 -25.77
N PHE A 33 -7.45 7.25 -25.13
CA PHE A 33 -7.76 7.49 -23.72
C PHE A 33 -9.20 7.99 -23.55
N THR A 34 -10.07 7.10 -23.10
CA THR A 34 -11.46 7.43 -22.76
C THR A 34 -11.55 8.24 -21.46
N ILE A 35 -12.66 8.95 -21.26
CA ILE A 35 -12.95 9.70 -20.02
C ILE A 35 -12.80 8.79 -18.78
N VAL A 36 -13.25 7.53 -18.87
CA VAL A 36 -13.14 6.53 -17.81
C VAL A 36 -11.67 6.26 -17.43
N THR A 37 -10.78 6.24 -18.43
CA THR A 37 -9.34 6.04 -18.21
C THR A 37 -8.73 7.20 -17.41
N TYR A 38 -9.10 8.43 -17.73
CA TYR A 38 -8.65 9.61 -16.97
C TYR A 38 -9.21 9.64 -15.55
N ILE A 39 -10.46 9.22 -15.35
CA ILE A 39 -11.06 9.11 -14.02
C ILE A 39 -10.31 8.08 -13.17
N LEU A 40 -10.05 6.89 -13.72
CA LEU A 40 -9.29 5.84 -13.03
C LEU A 40 -7.85 6.26 -12.73
N ALA A 41 -7.18 6.93 -13.67
CA ALA A 41 -5.86 7.50 -13.44
C ALA A 41 -5.89 8.55 -12.32
N GLY A 42 -6.89 9.43 -12.32
CA GLY A 42 -7.11 10.41 -11.27
C GLY A 42 -7.30 9.77 -9.90
N LEU A 43 -8.17 8.76 -9.81
CA LEU A 43 -8.40 8.00 -8.56
C LEU A 43 -7.13 7.30 -8.08
N PHE A 44 -6.40 6.67 -9.00
CA PHE A 44 -5.11 6.04 -8.72
C PHE A 44 -4.14 7.04 -8.10
N TRP A 45 -3.86 8.16 -8.77
CA TRP A 45 -2.89 9.15 -8.30
C TRP A 45 -3.34 9.87 -7.04
N CYS A 46 -4.61 10.27 -6.95
CA CYS A 46 -5.15 10.91 -5.75
C CYS A 46 -5.05 9.99 -4.55
N GLY A 47 -5.42 8.72 -4.68
CA GLY A 47 -5.34 7.72 -3.61
C GLY A 47 -3.89 7.46 -3.17
N LEU A 48 -2.96 7.36 -4.13
CA LEU A 48 -1.54 7.11 -3.87
C LEU A 48 -0.88 8.29 -3.17
N ILE A 49 -1.08 9.51 -3.69
CA ILE A 49 -0.49 10.73 -3.14
C ILE A 49 -1.04 10.99 -1.73
N SER A 50 -2.36 10.96 -1.55
CA SER A 50 -2.96 11.20 -0.25
C SER A 50 -2.55 10.13 0.76
N GLY A 51 -2.56 8.84 0.38
CA GLY A 51 -2.04 7.75 1.20
C GLY A 51 -0.60 8.00 1.64
N PHE A 52 0.28 8.39 0.72
CA PHE A 52 1.68 8.67 0.98
C PHE A 52 1.89 9.88 1.89
N VAL A 53 1.16 10.98 1.67
CA VAL A 53 1.19 12.17 2.51
C VAL A 53 0.74 11.84 3.95
N LEU A 54 -0.35 11.07 4.12
CA LEU A 54 -0.79 10.62 5.44
C LEU A 54 0.27 9.74 6.12
N GLN A 55 0.91 8.84 5.37
CA GLN A 55 2.06 8.09 5.90
C GLN A 55 3.22 9.03 6.26
N ILE A 56 3.58 10.05 5.49
CA ILE A 56 4.66 10.95 5.90
C ILE A 56 4.31 11.67 7.20
N ILE A 57 3.09 12.20 7.30
CA ILE A 57 2.59 12.90 8.50
C ILE A 57 2.64 11.98 9.72
N LEU A 58 2.13 10.76 9.62
CA LEU A 58 2.19 9.80 10.73
C LEU A 58 3.63 9.42 11.08
N ALA A 59 4.57 9.44 10.13
CA ALA A 59 5.96 9.07 10.41
C ALA A 59 6.63 10.16 11.22
N LYS A 60 6.39 11.42 10.84
CA LYS A 60 6.85 12.59 11.58
C LYS A 60 6.26 12.63 12.99
N LEU A 61 4.96 12.37 13.14
CA LEU A 61 4.30 12.32 14.44
C LEU A 61 4.80 11.14 15.30
N CYS A 62 4.94 9.95 14.72
CA CYS A 62 5.46 8.78 15.45
C CYS A 62 6.94 8.87 15.81
N ARG A 63 7.76 9.68 15.10
CA ARG A 63 9.18 9.91 15.49
C ARG A 63 9.31 10.60 16.84
N ARG A 64 8.29 11.35 17.28
CA ARG A 64 8.25 11.98 18.60
C ARG A 64 7.86 11.00 19.73
N LEU A 65 7.47 9.78 19.38
CA LEU A 65 7.14 8.73 20.35
C LEU A 65 8.41 7.92 20.65
N PRO A 66 8.65 7.51 21.91
CA PRO A 66 9.79 6.68 22.26
C PRO A 66 9.82 5.40 21.40
N VAL A 67 11.01 4.94 21.05
CA VAL A 67 11.20 3.77 20.18
C VAL A 67 10.82 2.51 20.97
N ILE A 68 9.57 2.10 20.87
CA ILE A 68 9.12 0.86 21.49
C ILE A 68 9.48 -0.33 20.58
N LYS A 69 9.85 -1.45 21.21
CA LYS A 69 10.38 -2.67 20.62
C LYS A 69 9.34 -3.35 19.72
N ASN A 70 9.22 -2.83 18.49
CA ASN A 70 8.35 -3.35 17.44
C ASN A 70 8.46 -4.88 17.29
N ASN A 71 7.35 -5.54 16.92
CA ASN A 71 7.33 -6.96 16.58
C ASN A 71 8.13 -7.22 15.28
N LYS A 72 9.46 -7.29 15.43
CA LYS A 72 10.44 -7.40 14.33
C LYS A 72 10.20 -8.63 13.45
N ARG A 73 9.57 -9.70 13.98
CA ARG A 73 9.26 -10.93 13.23
C ARG A 73 8.19 -10.69 12.16
N ILE A 74 7.05 -10.11 12.51
CA ILE A 74 5.95 -9.88 11.56
C ILE A 74 6.40 -8.96 10.42
N LEU A 75 7.08 -7.86 10.75
CA LEU A 75 7.66 -6.97 9.76
C LEU A 75 8.64 -7.67 8.81
N ARG A 76 9.48 -8.55 9.36
CA ARG A 76 10.46 -9.31 8.58
C ARG A 76 9.76 -10.28 7.63
N ILE A 77 8.72 -10.98 8.10
CA ILE A 77 7.94 -11.91 7.27
C ILE A 77 7.28 -11.16 6.10
N ILE A 78 6.64 -10.01 6.37
CA ILE A 78 6.02 -9.20 5.31
C ILE A 78 7.06 -8.66 4.34
N GLY A 79 8.23 -8.20 4.83
CA GLY A 79 9.32 -7.74 3.98
C GLY A 79 9.92 -8.85 3.11
N ILE A 80 10.04 -10.08 3.64
CA ILE A 80 10.48 -11.26 2.88
C ILE A 80 9.43 -11.64 1.83
N ALA A 81 8.15 -11.66 2.19
CA ALA A 81 7.06 -11.92 1.26
C ALA A 81 7.04 -10.91 0.10
N PHE A 82 7.26 -9.63 0.42
CA PHE A 82 7.41 -8.58 -0.59
C PHE A 82 8.61 -8.80 -1.51
N LEU A 83 9.77 -9.18 -0.96
CA LEU A 83 10.97 -9.47 -1.75
C LEU A 83 10.75 -10.66 -2.68
N ILE A 84 10.11 -11.73 -2.19
CA ILE A 84 9.76 -12.89 -3.00
C ILE A 84 8.82 -12.48 -4.13
N LEU A 85 7.80 -11.67 -3.82
CA LEU A 85 6.85 -11.16 -4.82
C LEU A 85 7.56 -10.32 -5.91
N LEU A 86 8.51 -9.48 -5.53
CA LEU A 86 9.32 -8.67 -6.45
C LEU A 86 10.25 -9.52 -7.33
N VAL A 87 10.82 -10.59 -6.79
CA VAL A 87 11.69 -11.50 -7.55
C VAL A 87 10.86 -12.36 -8.51
N VAL A 88 9.68 -12.82 -8.10
CA VAL A 88 8.73 -13.57 -8.95
C VAL A 88 8.13 -12.69 -10.05
N MET A 89 8.04 -11.39 -9.82
CA MET A 89 7.53 -10.41 -10.80
C MET A 89 8.30 -10.42 -12.12
N ILE A 90 9.64 -10.47 -12.06
CA ILE A 90 10.52 -10.39 -13.23
C ILE A 90 10.23 -11.53 -14.24
N PRO A 91 10.28 -12.82 -13.86
CA PRO A 91 9.99 -13.91 -14.78
C PRO A 91 8.52 -13.94 -15.21
N VAL A 92 7.58 -13.57 -14.35
CA VAL A 92 6.15 -13.57 -14.71
C VAL A 92 5.84 -12.52 -15.79
N ILE A 93 6.43 -11.33 -15.70
CA ILE A 93 6.30 -10.31 -16.75
C ILE A 93 6.96 -10.77 -18.06
N ILE A 94 8.15 -11.38 -17.99
CA ILE A 94 8.88 -11.87 -19.17
C ILE A 94 8.13 -13.03 -19.84
N PHE A 95 7.59 -13.96 -19.07
CA PHE A 95 7.00 -15.20 -19.59
C PHE A 95 5.53 -15.06 -20.02
N PHE A 96 4.80 -14.12 -19.40
CA PHE A 96 3.38 -13.86 -19.70
C PHE A 96 3.14 -12.45 -20.24
N ASN A 97 4.09 -11.92 -21.01
CA ASN A 97 4.00 -10.56 -21.56
C ASN A 97 2.73 -10.35 -22.42
N ASP A 98 2.24 -11.39 -23.08
CA ASP A 98 1.03 -11.33 -23.92
C ASP A 98 -0.27 -11.29 -23.10
N ASN A 99 -0.22 -11.56 -21.80
CA ASN A 99 -1.40 -11.57 -20.96
C ASN A 99 -1.67 -10.20 -20.34
N ARG A 100 -2.69 -9.52 -20.89
CA ARG A 100 -3.15 -8.19 -20.44
C ARG A 100 -3.52 -8.09 -18.94
N PHE A 101 -3.76 -9.22 -18.26
CA PHE A 101 -4.14 -9.24 -16.84
C PHE A 101 -2.95 -9.40 -15.90
N VAL A 102 -1.85 -10.02 -16.36
CA VAL A 102 -0.76 -10.44 -15.48
C VAL A 102 -0.02 -9.23 -14.90
N LEU A 103 0.32 -8.26 -15.74
CA LEU A 103 1.03 -7.06 -15.30
C LEU A 103 0.20 -6.24 -14.29
N PRO A 104 -1.10 -5.92 -14.55
CA PRO A 104 -1.88 -5.12 -13.60
C PRO A 104 -2.18 -5.84 -12.28
N ILE A 105 -2.47 -7.15 -12.32
CA ILE A 105 -2.68 -7.95 -11.09
C ILE A 105 -1.41 -7.96 -10.24
N ASN A 106 -0.25 -8.17 -10.85
CA ASN A 106 0.97 -8.21 -10.07
C ASN A 106 1.37 -6.85 -9.53
N LEU A 107 1.21 -5.76 -10.30
CA LEU A 107 1.43 -4.40 -9.81
C LEU A 107 0.52 -4.09 -8.63
N PHE A 108 -0.75 -4.50 -8.69
CA PHE A 108 -1.69 -4.43 -7.57
C PHE A 108 -1.14 -5.17 -6.35
N LEU A 109 -0.71 -6.42 -6.49
CA LEU A 109 -0.19 -7.22 -5.38
C LEU A 109 1.08 -6.61 -4.75
N VAL A 110 1.98 -6.07 -5.57
CA VAL A 110 3.21 -5.40 -5.12
C VAL A 110 2.85 -4.15 -4.33
N LEU A 111 2.00 -3.28 -4.87
CA LEU A 111 1.55 -2.07 -4.18
C LEU A 111 0.83 -2.41 -2.87
N LEU A 112 -0.15 -3.31 -2.91
CA LEU A 112 -0.89 -3.76 -1.73
C LEU A 112 0.03 -4.31 -0.65
N SER A 113 1.08 -5.06 -1.03
CA SER A 113 2.06 -5.61 -0.08
C SER A 113 2.88 -4.52 0.61
N VAL A 114 3.34 -3.50 -0.15
CA VAL A 114 4.06 -2.35 0.42
C VAL A 114 3.15 -1.56 1.36
N GLU A 115 1.92 -1.29 0.91
CA GLU A 115 0.92 -0.54 1.66
C GLU A 115 0.58 -1.25 2.97
N ALA A 116 0.27 -2.55 2.91
CA ALA A 116 0.01 -3.39 4.06
C ALA A 116 1.19 -3.40 5.04
N TYR A 117 2.43 -3.51 4.54
CA TYR A 117 3.64 -3.45 5.37
C TYR A 117 3.70 -2.15 6.18
N PHE A 118 3.50 -0.99 5.53
CA PHE A 118 3.55 0.30 6.21
C PHE A 118 2.41 0.48 7.21
N VAL A 119 1.19 0.11 6.84
CA VAL A 119 0.01 0.23 7.71
C VAL A 119 0.15 -0.67 8.95
N ILE A 120 0.52 -1.95 8.77
CA ILE A 120 0.71 -2.91 9.88
C ILE A 120 1.85 -2.45 10.78
N ARG A 121 2.99 -2.05 10.19
CA ARG A 121 4.14 -1.54 10.96
C ARG A 121 3.76 -0.38 11.88
N ARG A 122 2.86 0.49 11.43
CA ARG A 122 2.44 1.66 12.20
C ARG A 122 1.35 1.36 13.20
N MET A 123 0.44 0.48 12.84
CA MET A 123 -0.58 0.00 13.77
C MET A 123 0.07 -0.66 14.99
N GLY A 124 1.12 -1.47 14.77
CA GLY A 124 1.92 -2.05 15.85
C GLY A 124 2.47 -1.00 16.83
N ARG A 125 3.14 0.04 16.31
CA ARG A 125 3.69 1.14 17.12
C ARG A 125 2.61 1.90 17.90
N LEU A 126 1.48 2.20 17.25
CA LEU A 126 0.38 2.93 17.88
C LEU A 126 -0.30 2.13 18.99
N ASN A 127 -0.48 0.82 18.78
CA ASN A 127 -1.04 -0.09 19.79
C ASN A 127 -0.13 -0.24 21.01
N GLU A 128 1.19 -0.22 20.81
CA GLU A 128 2.15 -0.34 21.91
C GLU A 128 2.22 0.95 22.73
N TYR A 129 2.24 2.11 22.07
CA TYR A 129 2.15 3.41 22.75
C TYR A 129 0.90 3.54 23.62
N GLU A 130 -0.27 3.16 23.09
CA GLU A 130 -1.52 3.23 23.84
C GLU A 130 -1.55 2.26 25.03
N ARG A 131 -0.91 1.10 24.94
CA ARG A 131 -0.76 0.18 26.09
C ARG A 131 0.09 0.75 27.21
N ILE A 132 1.22 1.39 26.89
CA ILE A 132 2.11 1.98 27.90
C ILE A 132 1.39 3.13 28.62
N HIS A 133 0.70 3.99 27.87
CA HIS A 133 0.07 5.18 28.44
C HIS A 133 -1.29 4.94 29.12
N LYS A 134 -1.87 3.75 28.97
CA LYS A 134 -3.12 3.34 29.63
C LYS A 134 -2.87 2.52 30.91
N ASN A 135 -1.65 2.02 31.10
CA ASN A 135 -1.25 1.19 32.24
C ASN A 135 -0.31 1.91 33.23
N GLY A 136 -0.04 3.21 33.03
CA GLY A 136 0.68 4.07 33.96
C GLY A 136 -0.16 5.27 34.32
#